data_AF-A0A1H7RR88-F1
#
_entry.id   AF-A0A1H7RR88-F1
#
_cell.length_a   1.000
_cell.length_b   1.000
_cell.length_c   1.000
_cell.angle_alpha   90.00
_cell.angle_beta   90.00
_cell.angle_gamma   90.00
#
_symmetry.space_group_name_H-M   'P 1'
#
loop_
_entity.id
_entity.type
_entity.pdbx_description
1 polymer ?
#
loop_
_entity_poly.entity_id
_entity_poly.type
_entity_poly.pdbx_seq_one_letter_code
_entity_poly.pdbx_strand_id
1 'polypeptide(L)'
;MPGQVPEVVKIFRITHYKNLKFILENGLHCPTSKTKDAAFVNIGKKDIIQKRESKEIEVAPYGRIHDYVSFYFGPRSPMLYSIHNGNSDTDCSQADIIYLVSTIPEIIAANLQFVFTTGQAIMELSTQHNDTRHLSKLNWEIIFGKYWFDRPPEYIDRMRQRMAEFLVYKHVPITTILGIGVMNESMKDKIERLISNEGKKLEVRVKSDWYY
;
A
#
# COMPACT_ATOMS: atom_id res chain seq x y z
N MET A 1 -12.88 -20.91 4.37
CA MET A 1 -12.18 -20.57 5.62
C MET A 1 -11.21 -19.44 5.29
N PRO A 2 -10.99 -18.42 6.15
CA PRO A 2 -9.92 -17.48 5.88
C PRO A 2 -8.60 -18.26 5.73
N GLY A 3 -7.87 -18.03 4.64
CA GLY A 3 -6.63 -18.75 4.35
C GLY A 3 -5.62 -18.68 5.51
N GLN A 4 -4.65 -19.60 5.52
CA GLN A 4 -3.58 -19.61 6.52
C GLN A 4 -2.84 -18.26 6.51
N VAL A 5 -2.68 -17.66 7.69
CA VAL A 5 -1.89 -16.42 7.84
C VAL A 5 -0.45 -16.71 7.40
N PRO A 6 0.13 -15.91 6.49
CA PRO A 6 1.53 -16.06 6.11
C PRO A 6 2.45 -15.97 7.32
N GLU A 7 3.51 -16.78 7.35
CA GLU A 7 4.54 -16.74 8.40
C GLU A 7 5.13 -15.33 8.57
N VAL A 8 5.40 -14.66 7.45
CA VAL A 8 5.78 -13.24 7.41
C VAL A 8 4.81 -12.47 6.52
N VAL A 9 4.03 -11.59 7.14
CA VAL A 9 3.08 -10.72 6.43
C VAL A 9 3.82 -9.53 5.82
N LYS A 10 3.88 -9.51 4.49
CA LYS A 10 4.36 -8.39 3.69
C LYS A 10 3.27 -7.34 3.52
N ILE A 11 3.69 -6.08 3.45
CA ILE A 11 2.82 -4.94 3.14
C ILE A 11 3.43 -4.15 1.98
N PHE A 12 2.55 -3.64 1.13
CA PHE A 12 2.89 -3.13 -0.19
C PHE A 12 2.33 -1.73 -0.39
N ARG A 13 3.18 -0.76 -0.70
CA ARG A 13 2.74 0.57 -1.09
C ARG A 13 3.10 0.82 -2.55
N ILE A 14 2.11 1.15 -3.36
CA ILE A 14 2.35 1.62 -4.73
C ILE A 14 2.52 3.14 -4.75
N THR A 15 3.44 3.62 -5.57
CA THR A 15 3.64 5.05 -5.81
C THR A 15 4.26 5.27 -7.19
N HIS A 16 4.17 6.49 -7.71
CA HIS A 16 4.87 6.87 -8.93
C HIS A 16 6.38 6.96 -8.67
N TYR A 17 7.22 6.46 -9.59
CA TYR A 17 8.68 6.42 -9.38
C TYR A 17 9.31 7.79 -9.09
N LYS A 18 8.75 8.89 -9.63
CA LYS A 18 9.25 10.27 -9.37
C LYS A 18 9.21 10.66 -7.90
N ASN A 19 8.30 10.07 -7.12
CA ASN A 19 8.21 10.33 -5.67
C ASN A 19 9.37 9.68 -4.91
N LEU A 20 10.10 8.74 -5.53
CA LEU A 20 11.10 7.93 -4.84
C LEU A 20 12.22 8.78 -4.23
N LYS A 21 12.69 9.82 -4.94
CA LYS A 21 13.78 10.67 -4.42
C LYS A 21 13.43 11.23 -3.05
N PHE A 22 12.28 11.89 -2.94
CA PHE A 22 11.79 12.42 -1.66
C PHE A 22 11.63 11.32 -0.61
N ILE A 23 11.12 10.15 -1.00
CA ILE A 23 10.91 9.01 -0.09
C ILE A 23 12.23 8.43 0.42
N LEU A 24 13.29 8.41 -0.39
CA LEU A 24 14.63 7.95 0.03
C LEU A 24 15.25 8.88 1.08
N GLU A 25 15.01 10.18 0.94
CA GLU A 25 15.52 11.22 1.86
C GLU A 25 14.69 11.30 3.15
N ASN A 26 13.36 11.28 3.04
CA ASN A 26 12.46 11.64 4.14
C ASN A 26 11.64 10.46 4.69
N GLY A 27 11.60 9.33 3.99
CA GLY A 27 10.64 8.26 4.24
C GLY A 27 9.24 8.59 3.70
N LEU A 28 8.25 7.80 4.12
CA LEU A 28 6.86 7.99 3.73
C LEU A 28 6.13 8.81 4.78
N HIS A 29 5.53 9.91 4.37
CA HIS A 29 4.72 10.75 5.23
C HIS A 29 3.23 10.61 4.90
N CYS A 30 2.40 10.64 5.94
CA CYS A 30 0.95 10.71 5.79
C CYS A 30 0.51 12.05 5.13
N PRO A 31 -0.68 12.10 4.50
CA PRO A 31 -1.19 13.33 3.89
C PRO A 31 -1.27 14.57 4.80
N THR A 32 -1.51 14.39 6.11
CA THR A 32 -1.57 15.50 7.09
C THR A 32 -0.20 15.98 7.58
N SER A 33 0.89 15.31 7.20
CA SER A 33 2.25 15.70 7.57
C SER A 33 2.60 17.11 7.08
N LYS A 34 3.41 17.84 7.85
CA LYS A 34 4.02 19.11 7.39
C LYS A 34 5.15 18.88 6.38
N THR A 35 5.83 17.74 6.49
CA THR A 35 6.86 17.30 5.54
C THR A 35 6.17 16.71 4.31
N LYS A 36 6.22 17.42 3.18
CA LYS A 36 5.56 17.06 1.92
C LYS A 36 6.51 17.28 0.75
N ASP A 37 6.33 16.46 -0.29
CA ASP A 37 6.97 16.65 -1.57
C ASP A 37 6.15 17.63 -2.42
N ALA A 38 6.73 18.79 -2.77
CA ALA A 38 6.09 19.78 -3.63
C ALA A 38 5.87 19.25 -5.06
N ALA A 39 6.65 18.26 -5.48
CA ALA A 39 6.55 17.60 -6.78
C ALA A 39 5.82 16.25 -6.72
N PHE A 40 5.07 15.98 -5.64
CA PHE A 40 4.38 14.70 -5.45
C PHE A 40 3.44 14.38 -6.62
N VAL A 41 3.70 13.25 -7.26
CA VAL A 41 2.85 12.71 -8.33
C VAL A 41 1.80 11.80 -7.72
N ASN A 42 0.54 12.25 -7.78
CA ASN A 42 -0.61 11.51 -7.30
C ASN A 42 -1.06 10.44 -8.31
N ILE A 43 -1.31 9.22 -7.82
CA ILE A 43 -1.85 8.08 -8.59
C ILE A 43 -3.22 7.59 -8.09
N GLY A 44 -3.74 8.18 -7.01
CA GLY A 44 -5.01 7.80 -6.41
C GLY A 44 -6.18 8.61 -6.96
N LYS A 45 -7.38 8.02 -6.97
CA LYS A 45 -8.62 8.72 -7.35
C LYS A 45 -8.99 9.81 -6.36
N LYS A 46 -9.42 10.97 -6.86
CA LYS A 46 -9.69 12.16 -6.06
C LYS A 46 -10.85 11.95 -5.09
N ASP A 47 -11.91 11.29 -5.54
CA ASP A 47 -13.10 10.99 -4.73
C ASP A 47 -12.77 10.09 -3.53
N ILE A 48 -11.92 9.07 -3.74
CA ILE A 48 -11.44 8.19 -2.68
C ILE A 48 -10.57 8.97 -1.69
N ILE A 49 -9.67 9.83 -2.18
CA ILE A 49 -8.81 10.66 -1.32
C ILE A 49 -9.66 11.60 -0.47
N GLN A 50 -10.66 12.26 -1.04
CA GLN A 50 -11.52 13.18 -0.31
C GLN A 50 -12.31 12.47 0.81
N LYS A 51 -12.85 11.27 0.55
CA LYS A 51 -13.55 10.46 1.57
C LYS A 51 -12.65 10.04 2.73
N ARG A 52 -11.35 9.87 2.50
CA ARG A 52 -10.37 9.49 3.54
C ARG A 52 -10.05 10.64 4.49
N GLU A 53 -10.31 11.88 4.09
CA GLU A 53 -10.07 13.05 4.93
C GLU A 53 -11.00 13.10 6.14
N SER A 54 -12.23 12.60 6.01
CA SER A 54 -13.25 12.64 7.06
C SER A 54 -13.44 11.32 7.80
N LYS A 55 -12.93 10.19 7.30
CA LYS A 55 -13.12 8.89 7.95
C LYS A 55 -12.21 8.72 9.16
N GLU A 56 -12.82 8.49 10.31
CA GLU A 56 -12.15 8.31 11.60
C GLU A 56 -11.64 6.88 11.80
N ILE A 57 -10.57 6.80 12.60
CA ILE A 57 -10.02 5.58 13.14
C ILE A 57 -10.49 5.46 14.58
N GLU A 58 -11.23 4.40 14.87
CA GLU A 58 -11.97 4.19 16.14
C GLU A 58 -11.17 3.36 17.15
N VAL A 59 -9.96 2.93 16.78
CA VAL A 59 -9.03 2.19 17.64
C VAL A 59 -7.73 2.97 17.78
N ALA A 60 -7.00 2.79 18.89
CA ALA A 60 -5.73 3.48 19.10
C ALA A 60 -4.74 3.23 17.91
N PRO A 61 -3.99 4.24 17.45
CA PRO A 61 -3.83 5.58 18.05
C PRO A 61 -4.87 6.64 17.65
N TYR A 62 -6.01 6.23 17.07
CA TYR A 62 -7.10 7.11 16.65
C TYR A 62 -6.69 8.12 15.56
N GLY A 63 -7.50 9.16 15.36
CA GLY A 63 -7.30 10.14 14.29
C GLY A 63 -8.11 9.78 13.05
N ARG A 64 -7.65 10.20 11.88
CA ARG A 64 -8.34 9.97 10.61
C ARG A 64 -7.47 9.18 9.66
N ILE A 65 -8.03 8.56 8.63
CA ILE A 65 -7.25 7.79 7.65
C ILE A 65 -6.10 8.62 7.05
N HIS A 66 -6.29 9.93 6.84
CA HIS A 66 -5.25 10.84 6.36
C HIS A 66 -4.09 11.10 7.33
N ASP A 67 -4.17 10.64 8.58
CA ASP A 67 -3.06 10.63 9.51
C ASP A 67 -2.15 9.40 9.35
N TYR A 68 -2.46 8.51 8.40
CA TYR A 68 -1.75 7.25 8.21
C TYR A 68 -1.15 7.13 6.82
N VAL A 69 -0.03 6.41 6.74
CA VAL A 69 0.56 5.91 5.50
C VAL A 69 -0.07 4.56 5.20
N SER A 70 -0.73 4.46 4.05
CA SER A 70 -1.49 3.26 3.68
C SER A 70 -0.67 2.29 2.82
N PHE A 71 -0.84 1.00 3.13
CA PHE A 71 -0.28 -0.14 2.43
C PHE A 71 -1.39 -1.15 2.15
N TYR A 72 -1.25 -1.91 1.07
CA TYR A 72 -2.01 -3.10 0.77
C TYR A 72 -1.35 -4.33 1.39
N PHE A 73 -2.12 -5.37 1.69
CA PHE A 73 -1.59 -6.67 2.11
C PHE A 73 -1.12 -7.57 0.95
N GLY A 74 -1.47 -7.23 -0.29
CA GLY A 74 -1.12 -8.02 -1.46
C GLY A 74 -0.82 -7.16 -2.70
N PRO A 75 -0.12 -7.72 -3.70
CA PRO A 75 0.14 -7.06 -4.98
C PRO A 75 -1.13 -7.02 -5.84
N ARG A 76 -1.04 -6.44 -7.05
CA ARG A 76 -2.17 -6.28 -7.99
C ARG A 76 -3.38 -5.61 -7.31
N SER A 77 -3.18 -4.42 -6.74
CA SER A 77 -4.24 -3.71 -6.04
C SER A 77 -5.37 -3.29 -7.00
N PRO A 78 -6.60 -3.09 -6.51
CA PRO A 78 -7.69 -2.56 -7.35
C PRO A 78 -7.40 -1.18 -7.94
N MET A 79 -6.56 -0.37 -7.28
CA MET A 79 -6.08 0.89 -7.85
C MET A 79 -5.25 0.65 -9.13
N LEU A 80 -4.34 -0.32 -9.08
CA LEU A 80 -3.53 -0.68 -10.23
C LEU A 80 -4.36 -1.27 -11.38
N TYR A 81 -5.40 -2.06 -11.05
CA TYR A 81 -6.38 -2.53 -12.03
C TYR A 81 -7.15 -1.37 -12.68
N SER A 82 -7.53 -0.37 -11.89
CA SER A 82 -8.22 0.83 -12.39
C SER A 82 -7.35 1.60 -13.39
N ILE A 83 -6.06 1.74 -13.10
CA ILE A 83 -5.07 2.38 -13.98
C ILE A 83 -4.88 1.56 -15.27
N HIS A 84 -4.74 0.23 -15.17
CA HIS A 84 -4.61 -0.66 -16.34
C HIS A 84 -5.76 -0.49 -17.34
N ASN A 85 -7.00 -0.35 -16.83
CA ASN A 85 -8.19 -0.23 -17.67
C ASN A 85 -8.52 1.22 -18.08
N GLY A 86 -7.64 2.19 -17.81
CA GLY A 86 -7.89 3.61 -18.11
C GLY A 86 -9.01 4.24 -17.27
N ASN A 87 -9.41 3.60 -16.16
CA ASN A 87 -10.46 4.07 -15.26
C ASN A 87 -9.85 4.80 -14.05
N SER A 88 -8.91 5.71 -14.25
CA SER A 88 -8.20 6.43 -13.19
C SER A 88 -8.12 7.93 -13.46
N ASP A 89 -7.98 8.73 -12.39
CA ASP A 89 -7.81 10.19 -12.49
C ASP A 89 -6.34 10.60 -12.76
N THR A 90 -5.53 9.67 -13.29
CA THR A 90 -4.10 9.84 -13.53
C THR A 90 -3.75 9.32 -14.91
N ASP A 91 -2.85 10.02 -15.59
CA ASP A 91 -2.29 9.61 -16.89
C ASP A 91 -1.09 8.67 -16.74
N CYS A 92 -0.81 8.21 -15.51
CA CYS A 92 0.33 7.35 -15.22
C CYS A 92 0.14 5.95 -15.83
N SER A 93 1.17 5.43 -16.49
CA SER A 93 1.22 4.02 -16.87
C SER A 93 1.57 3.15 -15.66
N GLN A 94 1.15 1.89 -15.66
CA GLN A 94 1.64 0.91 -14.69
C GLN A 94 3.17 0.77 -14.72
N ALA A 95 3.80 1.00 -15.87
CA ALA A 95 5.25 0.98 -15.99
C ALA A 95 5.95 2.07 -15.15
N ASP A 96 5.24 3.16 -14.82
CA ASP A 96 5.73 4.25 -13.99
C ASP A 96 5.50 4.03 -12.48
N ILE A 97 4.80 2.97 -12.11
CA ILE A 97 4.43 2.67 -10.73
C ILE A 97 5.42 1.65 -10.15
N ILE A 98 5.92 1.96 -8.97
CA ILE A 98 6.80 1.07 -8.19
C ILE A 98 6.11 0.62 -6.92
N TYR A 99 6.48 -0.57 -6.45
CA TYR A 99 6.09 -1.10 -5.15
C TYR A 99 7.19 -0.86 -4.13
N LEU A 100 6.86 -0.24 -3.00
CA LEU A 100 7.69 -0.25 -1.79
C LEU A 100 7.19 -1.38 -0.90
N VAL A 101 8.12 -2.25 -0.47
CA VAL A 101 7.80 -3.45 0.30
C VAL A 101 8.34 -3.32 1.71
N SER A 102 7.49 -3.58 2.69
CA SER A 102 7.87 -3.74 4.09
C SER A 102 7.20 -5.00 4.66
N THR A 103 7.39 -5.27 5.94
CA THR A 103 6.70 -6.35 6.66
C THR A 103 6.19 -5.84 7.99
N ILE A 104 5.15 -6.48 8.52
CA ILE A 104 4.65 -6.14 9.86
C ILE A 104 5.74 -6.26 10.94
N PRO A 105 6.59 -7.30 10.96
CA PRO A 105 7.74 -7.36 11.87
C PRO A 105 8.66 -6.13 11.81
N GLU A 106 8.98 -5.59 10.63
CA GLU A 106 9.80 -4.37 10.50
C GLU A 106 9.11 -3.15 11.11
N ILE A 107 7.79 -3.01 10.90
CA ILE A 107 6.99 -1.91 11.47
C ILE A 107 6.97 -2.01 13.02
N ILE A 108 6.83 -3.22 13.55
CA ILE A 108 6.85 -3.46 15.01
C ILE A 108 8.24 -3.20 15.59
N ALA A 109 9.30 -3.70 14.93
CA ALA A 109 10.68 -3.50 15.36
C ALA A 109 11.08 -2.02 15.40
N ALA A 110 10.52 -1.21 14.48
CA ALA A 110 10.67 0.24 14.48
C ALA A 110 9.75 0.98 15.48
N ASN A 111 9.00 0.26 16.32
CA ASN A 111 8.07 0.79 17.31
C ASN A 111 7.02 1.76 16.72
N LEU A 112 6.56 1.47 15.50
CA LEU A 112 5.55 2.28 14.81
C LEU A 112 4.15 1.80 15.16
N GLN A 113 3.27 2.73 15.51
CA GLN A 113 1.86 2.43 15.74
C GLN A 113 1.14 2.19 14.40
N PHE A 114 0.23 1.22 14.39
CA PHE A 114 -0.51 0.87 13.18
C PHE A 114 -1.96 0.50 13.49
N VAL A 115 -2.78 0.56 12.46
CA VAL A 115 -4.12 0.00 12.39
C VAL A 115 -4.21 -0.78 11.08
N PHE A 116 -4.99 -1.85 11.04
CA PHE A 116 -5.36 -2.48 9.78
C PHE A 116 -6.85 -2.73 9.70
N THR A 117 -7.36 -2.82 8.48
CA THR A 117 -8.78 -2.98 8.21
C THR A 117 -9.04 -4.25 7.41
N THR A 118 -10.17 -4.92 7.68
CA THR A 118 -10.55 -6.16 6.98
C THR A 118 -10.99 -5.95 5.52
N GLY A 119 -11.06 -4.70 5.09
CA GLY A 119 -11.31 -4.26 3.73
C GLY A 119 -10.88 -2.81 3.55
N GLN A 120 -11.34 -2.14 2.49
CA GLN A 120 -11.01 -0.72 2.29
C GLN A 120 -11.44 0.11 3.50
N ALA A 121 -10.54 0.93 4.04
CA ALA A 121 -10.76 1.58 5.34
C ALA A 121 -11.91 2.60 5.35
N ILE A 122 -12.30 3.12 4.18
CA ILE A 122 -13.45 4.02 4.04
C ILE A 122 -14.81 3.30 4.05
N MET A 123 -14.85 1.98 3.87
CA MET A 123 -16.10 1.22 3.80
C MET A 123 -16.61 0.88 5.20
N GLU A 124 -17.90 1.07 5.45
CA GLU A 124 -18.52 0.84 6.77
C GLU A 124 -18.41 -0.61 7.26
N LEU A 125 -18.47 -1.58 6.33
CA LEU A 125 -18.33 -3.00 6.65
C LEU A 125 -16.90 -3.41 7.03
N SER A 126 -15.91 -2.50 6.89
CA SER A 126 -14.51 -2.77 7.24
C SER A 126 -14.27 -2.56 8.73
N THR A 127 -13.89 -3.63 9.41
CA THR A 127 -13.54 -3.59 10.84
C THR A 127 -12.07 -3.19 11.02
N GLN A 128 -11.78 -2.41 12.05
CA GLN A 128 -10.44 -1.89 12.36
C GLN A 128 -9.80 -2.68 13.51
N HIS A 129 -8.51 -2.99 13.41
CA HIS A 129 -7.74 -3.72 14.41
C HIS A 129 -6.35 -3.09 14.54
N ASN A 130 -5.79 -3.07 15.75
CA ASN A 130 -4.44 -2.54 16.03
C ASN A 130 -3.53 -3.60 16.69
N ASP A 131 -3.87 -4.89 16.52
CA ASP A 131 -3.17 -6.02 17.11
C ASP A 131 -3.00 -7.13 16.09
N THR A 132 -1.76 -7.60 15.91
CA THR A 132 -1.41 -8.63 14.92
C THR A 132 -2.08 -9.98 15.16
N ARG A 133 -2.55 -10.26 16.39
CA ARG A 133 -3.33 -11.47 16.69
C ARG A 133 -4.63 -11.54 15.87
N HIS A 134 -5.11 -10.40 15.37
CA HIS A 134 -6.30 -10.32 14.53
C HIS A 134 -6.03 -10.48 13.03
N LEU A 135 -4.78 -10.73 12.61
CA LEU A 135 -4.44 -10.96 11.18
C LEU A 135 -5.14 -12.19 10.60
N SER A 136 -5.58 -13.13 11.44
CA SER A 136 -6.43 -14.27 11.04
C SER A 136 -7.83 -13.88 10.57
N LYS A 137 -8.28 -12.65 10.84
CA LYS A 137 -9.56 -12.10 10.34
C LYS A 137 -9.51 -11.68 8.87
N LEU A 138 -8.31 -11.59 8.29
CA LEU A 138 -8.13 -11.26 6.88
C LEU A 138 -8.33 -12.50 6.01
N ASN A 139 -8.92 -12.30 4.83
CA ASN A 139 -9.06 -13.37 3.86
C ASN A 139 -7.83 -13.44 2.95
N TRP A 140 -6.81 -14.17 3.40
CA TRP A 140 -5.52 -14.28 2.71
C TRP A 140 -5.62 -14.88 1.31
N GLU A 141 -6.55 -15.81 1.09
CA GLU A 141 -6.82 -16.38 -0.24
C GLU A 141 -7.30 -15.31 -1.23
N ILE A 142 -8.13 -14.37 -0.78
CA ILE A 142 -8.61 -13.27 -1.63
C ILE A 142 -7.53 -12.20 -1.79
N ILE A 143 -6.81 -11.86 -0.72
CA ILE A 143 -5.73 -10.86 -0.73
C ILE A 143 -4.61 -11.23 -1.72
N PHE A 144 -4.32 -12.51 -1.89
CA PHE A 144 -3.34 -12.99 -2.87
C PHE A 144 -3.96 -13.60 -4.14
N GLY A 145 -5.27 -13.78 -4.16
CA GLY A 145 -5.98 -14.40 -5.28
C GLY A 145 -5.95 -13.57 -6.57
N LYS A 146 -6.02 -14.26 -7.72
CA LYS A 146 -6.15 -13.59 -9.03
C LYS A 146 -7.56 -13.01 -9.24
N TYR A 147 -8.58 -13.66 -8.67
CA TYR A 147 -9.98 -13.31 -8.81
C TYR A 147 -10.55 -12.78 -7.48
N TRP A 148 -10.86 -11.50 -7.48
CA TRP A 148 -11.37 -10.77 -6.32
C TRP A 148 -12.68 -10.01 -6.62
N PHE A 149 -13.24 -10.17 -7.81
CA PHE A 149 -14.53 -9.59 -8.18
C PHE A 149 -15.68 -10.33 -7.50
N ASP A 150 -16.76 -9.60 -7.22
CA ASP A 150 -18.00 -10.14 -6.65
C ASP A 150 -18.88 -10.78 -7.75
N ARG A 151 -18.26 -11.63 -8.58
CA ARG A 151 -18.90 -12.36 -9.67
C ARG A 151 -18.18 -13.69 -9.90
N PRO A 152 -18.89 -14.80 -10.12
CA PRO A 152 -20.37 -14.97 -10.17
C PRO A 152 -21.08 -14.76 -8.81
N PRO A 153 -22.43 -14.74 -8.72
CA PRO A 153 -23.18 -14.31 -7.51
C PRO A 153 -22.82 -14.97 -6.18
N GLU A 154 -22.25 -16.18 -6.21
CA GLU A 154 -21.70 -16.89 -5.06
C GLU A 154 -20.45 -16.21 -4.46
N TYR A 155 -19.82 -15.30 -5.21
CA TYR A 155 -18.68 -14.52 -4.77
C TYR A 155 -19.17 -13.21 -4.16
N ILE A 156 -19.29 -13.22 -2.83
CA ILE A 156 -19.78 -12.09 -2.04
C ILE A 156 -18.60 -11.41 -1.36
N ASP A 157 -18.55 -10.08 -1.43
CA ASP A 157 -17.67 -9.22 -0.62
C ASP A 157 -16.15 -9.47 -0.80
N ARG A 158 -15.76 -10.07 -1.93
CA ARG A 158 -14.35 -10.34 -2.26
C ARG A 158 -13.61 -9.05 -2.59
N MET A 159 -14.29 -8.11 -3.27
CA MET A 159 -13.65 -6.86 -3.69
C MET A 159 -13.24 -6.02 -2.47
N ARG A 160 -14.14 -5.89 -1.49
CA ARG A 160 -13.83 -5.20 -0.24
C ARG A 160 -12.69 -5.87 0.50
N GLN A 161 -12.74 -7.19 0.68
CA GLN A 161 -11.71 -7.95 1.40
C GLN A 161 -10.34 -7.87 0.71
N ARG A 162 -10.32 -7.83 -0.63
CA ARG A 162 -9.09 -7.57 -1.42
C ARG A 162 -8.48 -6.21 -1.11
N MET A 163 -9.30 -5.22 -0.78
CA MET A 163 -8.88 -3.87 -0.47
C MET A 163 -8.54 -3.68 1.01
N ALA A 164 -8.32 -4.75 1.78
CA ALA A 164 -7.78 -4.65 3.13
C ALA A 164 -6.51 -3.78 3.15
N GLU A 165 -6.44 -2.86 4.12
CA GLU A 165 -5.35 -1.89 4.24
C GLU A 165 -4.61 -2.08 5.56
N PHE A 166 -3.30 -1.87 5.51
CA PHE A 166 -2.44 -1.69 6.67
C PHE A 166 -2.03 -0.21 6.73
N LEU A 167 -2.31 0.45 7.84
CA LEU A 167 -2.22 1.89 8.04
C LEU A 167 -1.19 2.16 9.13
N VAL A 168 -0.04 2.76 8.77
CA VAL A 168 1.01 3.13 9.75
C VAL A 168 0.86 4.59 10.14
N TYR A 169 0.87 4.89 11.43
CA TYR A 169 0.58 6.22 11.95
C TYR A 169 1.69 7.21 11.60
N LYS A 170 1.30 8.34 10.99
CA LYS A 170 2.10 9.52 10.64
C LYS A 170 3.26 9.35 9.66
N HIS A 171 4.19 8.45 9.93
CA HIS A 171 5.47 8.36 9.22
C HIS A 171 6.00 6.92 9.17
N VAL A 172 6.58 6.55 8.03
CA VAL A 172 7.30 5.29 7.85
C VAL A 172 8.73 5.61 7.39
N PRO A 173 9.74 5.38 8.23
CA PRO A 173 11.14 5.57 7.85
C PRO A 173 11.53 4.70 6.67
N ILE A 174 12.43 5.20 5.81
CA ILE A 174 12.94 4.41 4.68
C ILE A 174 13.64 3.12 5.14
N THR A 175 14.17 3.09 6.36
CA THR A 175 14.85 1.93 6.95
C THR A 175 13.95 0.73 7.17
N THR A 176 12.62 0.90 7.23
CA THR A 176 11.68 -0.23 7.33
C THR A 176 11.28 -0.77 5.97
N ILE A 177 11.69 -0.13 4.87
CA ILE A 177 11.43 -0.62 3.51
C ILE A 177 12.53 -1.61 3.15
N LEU A 178 12.14 -2.84 2.84
CA LEU A 178 13.05 -3.94 2.55
C LEU A 178 13.49 -3.98 1.08
N GLY A 179 12.67 -3.44 0.18
CA GLY A 179 12.99 -3.43 -1.24
C GLY A 179 11.93 -2.76 -2.10
N ILE A 180 12.25 -2.65 -3.38
CA ILE A 180 11.40 -2.08 -4.42
C ILE A 180 11.07 -3.14 -5.48
N GLY A 181 9.78 -3.33 -5.75
CA GLY A 181 9.29 -4.10 -6.89
C GLY A 181 9.00 -3.19 -8.07
N VAL A 182 9.45 -3.56 -9.26
CA VAL A 182 9.21 -2.80 -10.51
C VAL A 182 8.67 -3.71 -11.62
N MET A 183 8.01 -3.14 -12.62
CA MET A 183 7.34 -3.91 -13.67
C MET A 183 8.32 -4.59 -14.65
N ASN A 184 9.44 -3.95 -14.96
CA ASN A 184 10.39 -4.39 -15.99
C ASN A 184 11.82 -3.91 -15.71
N GLU A 185 12.79 -4.42 -16.48
CA GLU A 185 14.22 -4.10 -16.35
C GLU A 185 14.52 -2.62 -16.59
N SER A 186 13.84 -1.96 -17.54
CA SER A 186 14.07 -0.54 -17.81
C SER A 186 13.76 0.34 -16.58
N MET A 187 12.67 0.04 -15.86
CA MET A 187 12.37 0.73 -14.61
C MET A 187 13.35 0.33 -13.51
N LYS A 188 13.80 -0.93 -13.45
CA LYS A 188 14.81 -1.38 -12.48
C LYS A 188 16.08 -0.56 -12.59
N ASP A 189 16.66 -0.48 -13.79
CA ASP A 189 17.89 0.30 -14.05
C ASP A 189 17.73 1.76 -13.62
N LYS A 190 16.55 2.34 -13.90
CA LYS A 190 16.23 3.71 -13.52
C LYS A 190 16.19 3.90 -12.00
N ILE A 191 15.54 2.99 -11.29
CA ILE A 191 15.43 3.05 -9.82
C ILE A 191 16.78 2.79 -9.15
N GLU A 192 17.57 1.83 -9.63
CA GLU A 192 18.91 1.55 -9.09
C GLU A 192 19.85 2.75 -9.23
N ARG A 193 19.79 3.48 -10.35
CA ARG A 193 20.52 4.74 -10.52
C ARG A 193 20.09 5.81 -9.51
N LEU A 194 18.79 5.96 -9.27
CA LEU A 194 18.28 6.90 -8.26
C LEU A 194 18.76 6.55 -6.85
N ILE A 195 18.69 5.27 -6.48
CA ILE A 195 19.14 4.79 -5.17
C ILE A 195 20.65 5.01 -4.96
N SER A 196 21.44 4.69 -5.99
CA SER A 196 22.90 4.86 -5.97
C SER A 196 23.30 6.32 -5.79
N ASN A 197 22.63 7.25 -6.49
CA ASN A 197 22.90 8.69 -6.37
C ASN A 197 22.61 9.24 -4.97
N GLU A 198 21.66 8.66 -4.24
CA GLU A 198 21.31 9.03 -2.87
C GLU A 198 22.15 8.29 -1.80
N GLY A 199 23.12 7.45 -2.22
CA GLY A 199 23.99 6.69 -1.33
C GLY A 199 23.27 5.65 -0.48
N LYS A 200 22.07 5.22 -0.89
CA LYS A 200 21.27 4.22 -0.17
C LYS A 200 21.56 2.81 -0.69
N LYS A 201 21.26 1.80 0.14
CA LYS A 201 21.31 0.38 -0.25
C LYS A 201 19.92 -0.20 -0.09
N LEU A 202 19.18 -0.29 -1.19
CA LEU A 202 17.85 -0.87 -1.22
C LEU A 202 17.75 -1.80 -2.43
N GLU A 203 17.26 -3.01 -2.20
CA GLU A 203 17.17 -4.01 -3.26
C GLU A 203 16.04 -3.68 -4.23
N VAL A 204 16.30 -3.77 -5.53
CA VAL A 204 15.31 -3.59 -6.60
C VAL A 204 15.16 -4.89 -7.37
N ARG A 205 13.91 -5.37 -7.50
CA ARG A 205 13.61 -6.60 -8.25
C ARG A 205 12.50 -6.37 -9.26
N VAL A 206 12.64 -6.97 -10.44
CA VAL A 206 11.54 -7.07 -11.40
C VAL A 206 10.48 -8.04 -10.86
N LYS A 207 9.24 -7.58 -10.81
CA LYS A 207 8.05 -8.27 -10.30
C LYS A 207 6.87 -8.03 -11.23
N SER A 208 7.02 -8.42 -12.50
CA SER A 208 5.99 -8.26 -13.52
C SER A 208 4.66 -8.92 -13.15
N ASP A 209 4.69 -9.99 -12.34
CA ASP A 209 3.53 -10.69 -11.80
C ASP A 209 2.68 -9.86 -10.81
N TRP A 210 3.22 -8.75 -10.29
CA TRP A 210 2.51 -7.83 -9.39
C TRP A 210 1.67 -6.78 -10.13
N TYR A 211 1.76 -6.75 -11.45
CA TYR A 211 1.07 -5.80 -12.33
C TYR A 211 -0.02 -6.51 -13.15
N TYR A 212 -0.89 -5.72 -13.80
CA TYR A 212 -1.95 -6.20 -14.68
C TYR A 212 -1.54 -6.18 -16.15
#